data_AF-A0A327UUY0-F1
#
_entry.id   AF-A0A327UUY0-F1
#
_cell.length_a   1.000
_cell.length_b   1.000
_cell.length_c   1.000
_cell.angle_alpha   90.00
_cell.angle_beta   90.00
_cell.angle_gamma   90.00
#
_symmetry.space_group_name_H-M   'P 1'
#
loop_
_entity.id
_entity.type
_entity.pdbx_description
1 polymer ?
#
loop_
_entity_poly.entity_id
_entity_poly.type
_entity_poly.pdbx_seq_one_letter_code
_entity_poly.pdbx_strand_id
1 'polypeptide(L)'
;MNGVPRRGRARTVRLLGAPLLALVLLTAVAGCADDDGRSDARRPGEQGGTADSRESGPSSPVGKQPSSSPAASASRPSQGGADAADGTDTGACADGRCEVVLSAGDVLRPRSSYGVEKFAVESVEDHVIAWTAHFAGGSVSMSSSGAQESSSSCTNGQCSGRLGRSKGTLHMNGLTLEFTSIGAGSAVAKLSPAP
;
A
#
# COMPACT_ATOMS: atom_id res chain seq x y z
N MET A 1 -32.99 -11.29 -41.49
CA MET A 1 -33.10 -11.62 -40.05
C MET A 1 -32.94 -10.33 -39.28
N ASN A 2 -34.06 -9.75 -38.84
CA ASN A 2 -34.13 -8.43 -38.20
C ASN A 2 -33.97 -8.57 -36.68
N GLY A 3 -32.89 -8.03 -36.11
CA GLY A 3 -32.62 -8.02 -34.67
C GLY A 3 -32.92 -6.65 -34.04
N VAL A 4 -33.93 -6.62 -33.17
CA VAL A 4 -34.53 -5.45 -32.52
C VAL A 4 -33.59 -4.78 -31.51
N PRO A 5 -33.45 -3.44 -31.49
CA PRO A 5 -32.74 -2.73 -30.42
C PRO A 5 -33.57 -2.64 -29.13
N ARG A 6 -33.03 -3.17 -28.02
CA ARG A 6 -33.63 -3.02 -26.69
C ARG A 6 -33.27 -1.65 -26.09
N ARG A 7 -34.22 -0.73 -26.14
CA ARG A 7 -34.27 0.49 -25.31
C ARG A 7 -34.78 0.14 -23.91
N GLY A 8 -34.19 0.76 -22.89
CA GLY A 8 -34.92 1.14 -21.67
C GLY A 8 -34.38 0.58 -20.36
N ARG A 9 -33.80 1.45 -19.54
CA ARG A 9 -34.55 2.07 -18.42
C ARG A 9 -33.70 3.18 -17.81
N ALA A 10 -34.06 4.43 -18.09
CA ALA A 10 -33.66 5.57 -17.31
C ALA A 10 -34.21 5.39 -15.89
N ARG A 11 -33.31 5.32 -14.90
CA ARG A 11 -33.70 5.43 -13.49
C ARG A 11 -33.56 6.90 -13.09
N THR A 12 -34.69 7.57 -13.06
CA THR A 12 -34.91 8.88 -12.44
C THR A 12 -34.65 8.76 -10.93
N VAL A 13 -33.52 9.29 -10.45
CA VAL A 13 -33.31 9.46 -9.00
C VAL A 13 -33.79 10.86 -8.63
N ARG A 14 -34.72 10.90 -7.69
CA ARG A 14 -35.43 12.09 -7.22
C ARG A 14 -34.46 13.04 -6.48
N LEU A 15 -34.41 14.30 -6.94
CA LEU A 15 -34.07 15.44 -6.09
C LEU A 15 -35.13 15.56 -4.98
N LEU A 16 -34.72 15.72 -3.73
CA LEU A 16 -35.46 16.40 -2.64
C LEU A 16 -34.56 16.49 -1.41
N GLY A 17 -34.32 17.71 -0.92
CA GLY A 17 -33.85 17.95 0.46
C GLY A 17 -32.51 18.67 0.59
N ALA A 18 -32.49 19.98 0.33
CA ALA A 18 -31.40 20.88 0.71
C ALA A 18 -31.60 21.38 2.15
N PRO A 19 -30.61 21.22 3.06
CA PRO A 19 -30.44 22.14 4.17
C PRO A 19 -29.48 23.26 3.74
N LEU A 20 -30.04 24.47 3.63
CA LEU A 20 -29.29 25.73 3.69
C LEU A 20 -28.50 25.77 5.00
N LEU A 21 -27.19 25.60 4.92
CA LEU A 21 -26.28 25.86 6.03
C LEU A 21 -25.45 27.09 5.65
N ALA A 22 -25.78 28.19 6.31
CA ALA A 22 -25.09 29.47 6.20
C ALA A 22 -23.63 29.31 6.63
N LEU A 23 -22.71 29.39 5.67
CA LEU A 23 -21.28 29.46 5.96
C LEU A 23 -20.92 30.92 6.25
N VAL A 24 -20.66 31.21 7.52
CA VAL A 24 -20.06 32.46 7.97
C VAL A 24 -18.64 32.53 7.41
N LEU A 25 -18.41 33.47 6.50
CA LEU A 25 -17.07 33.88 6.10
C LEU A 25 -16.39 34.59 7.27
N LEU A 26 -15.28 34.04 7.76
CA LEU A 26 -14.27 34.79 8.48
C LEU A 26 -12.90 34.57 7.85
N THR A 27 -12.22 35.70 7.73
CA THR A 27 -11.11 36.07 6.86
C THR A 27 -9.73 35.82 7.46
N ALA A 28 -8.75 35.74 6.54
CA ALA A 28 -7.32 36.10 6.67
C ALA A 28 -6.46 35.15 7.54
N VAL A 29 -5.26 34.74 7.11
CA VAL A 29 -4.14 35.59 6.68
C VAL A 29 -3.23 34.89 5.65
N ALA A 30 -2.73 35.69 4.71
CA ALA A 30 -1.63 35.36 3.83
C ALA A 30 -0.31 35.31 4.60
N GLY A 31 0.49 34.26 4.37
CA GLY A 31 1.86 34.14 4.84
C GLY A 31 2.72 33.47 3.77
N CYS A 32 3.26 34.27 2.86
CA CYS A 32 4.42 33.87 2.05
C CYS A 32 5.64 33.95 2.96
N ALA A 33 6.37 32.84 3.10
CA ALA A 33 7.71 32.85 3.63
C ALA A 33 8.60 32.13 2.62
N ASP A 34 9.21 32.92 1.75
CA ASP A 34 10.39 32.56 0.97
C ASP A 34 11.57 32.37 1.92
N ASP A 35 12.25 31.21 1.86
CA ASP A 35 13.53 31.01 2.53
C ASP A 35 14.55 30.48 1.49
N ASP A 36 15.22 31.42 0.84
CA ASP A 36 16.39 31.19 0.00
C ASP A 36 17.65 31.02 0.88
N GLY A 37 17.82 29.82 1.43
CA GLY A 37 19.02 29.43 2.18
C GLY A 37 20.08 28.76 1.30
N ARG A 38 20.78 29.53 0.45
CA ARG A 38 21.96 29.06 -0.31
C ARG A 38 23.25 29.39 0.45
N SER A 39 24.15 28.41 0.44
CA SER A 39 25.61 28.45 0.71
C SER A 39 26.01 27.86 2.06
N ASP A 40 26.70 26.70 2.04
CA ASP A 40 28.08 26.68 2.50
C ASP A 40 28.88 25.43 2.07
N ALA A 41 30.03 25.76 1.48
CA ALA A 41 31.35 25.16 1.59
C ALA A 41 31.57 23.63 1.58
N ARG A 42 32.34 23.23 0.55
CA ARG A 42 33.32 22.13 0.55
C ARG A 42 34.03 21.96 1.90
N ARG A 43 34.28 20.69 2.25
CA ARG A 43 35.54 20.30 2.89
C ARG A 43 36.00 18.91 2.40
N PRO A 44 37.14 18.81 1.68
CA PRO A 44 37.82 17.54 1.47
C PRO A 44 38.68 17.26 2.71
N GLY A 45 38.47 16.10 3.32
CA GLY A 45 39.23 15.61 4.46
C GLY A 45 39.63 14.17 4.24
N GLU A 46 40.82 13.99 3.68
CA GLU A 46 41.61 12.78 3.80
C GLU A 46 41.75 12.37 5.27
N GLN A 47 41.57 11.09 5.56
CA GLN A 47 42.39 10.42 6.56
C GLN A 47 42.48 8.93 6.22
N GLY A 48 43.60 8.57 5.60
CA GLY A 48 44.11 7.21 5.60
C GLY A 48 44.55 6.81 7.00
N GLY A 49 44.47 5.51 7.29
CA GLY A 49 44.86 4.95 8.57
C GLY A 49 44.81 3.43 8.53
N THR A 50 45.91 2.84 8.11
CA THR A 50 46.30 1.43 8.14
C THR A 50 45.99 0.69 9.44
N ALA A 51 45.50 -0.55 9.33
CA ALA A 51 45.91 -1.65 10.22
C ALA A 51 45.65 -3.01 9.59
N ASP A 52 46.76 -3.62 9.19
CA ASP A 52 46.99 -5.04 8.91
C ASP A 52 46.63 -5.90 10.13
N SER A 53 45.89 -7.00 9.95
CA SER A 53 45.94 -8.18 10.84
C SER A 53 45.31 -9.41 10.17
N ARG A 54 46.20 -10.15 9.50
CA ARG A 54 46.40 -11.61 9.52
C ARG A 54 45.27 -12.55 9.98
N GLU A 55 45.14 -13.63 9.21
CA GLU A 55 45.53 -15.00 9.61
C GLU A 55 44.44 -16.02 9.30
N SER A 56 44.76 -16.88 8.32
CA SER A 56 44.03 -18.08 7.97
C SER A 56 44.11 -19.13 9.07
N GLY A 57 43.00 -19.78 9.39
CA GLY A 57 42.98 -21.02 10.15
C GLY A 57 41.73 -21.86 9.83
N PRO A 58 41.85 -23.05 9.21
CA PRO A 58 40.74 -23.96 9.00
C PRO A 58 40.67 -24.96 10.16
N SER A 59 39.50 -25.07 10.80
CA SER A 59 39.17 -26.18 11.71
C SER A 59 37.76 -26.69 11.40
N SER A 60 37.70 -27.87 10.77
CA SER A 60 36.50 -28.72 10.70
C SER A 60 36.41 -29.62 11.96
N PRO A 61 35.47 -30.56 12.05
CA PRO A 61 34.09 -30.39 12.55
C PRO A 61 33.86 -31.16 13.85
N VAL A 62 32.97 -30.67 14.73
CA VAL A 62 32.43 -31.46 15.85
C VAL A 62 30.91 -31.35 15.84
N GLY A 63 30.26 -32.50 15.70
CA GLY A 63 28.81 -32.63 15.64
C GLY A 63 28.11 -32.72 16.99
N LYS A 64 26.79 -32.94 16.88
CA LYS A 64 25.74 -33.14 17.91
C LYS A 64 25.26 -31.80 18.49
N GLN A 65 23.97 -31.46 18.47
CA GLN A 65 22.76 -32.26 18.67
C GLN A 65 21.51 -31.46 18.21
N PRO A 66 20.44 -32.08 17.66
CA PRO A 66 19.23 -31.35 17.31
C PRO A 66 18.44 -31.04 18.58
N SER A 67 18.37 -29.77 18.96
CA SER A 67 17.42 -29.28 19.96
C SER A 67 16.25 -28.63 19.21
N SER A 68 15.34 -29.48 18.75
CA SER A 68 14.03 -29.06 18.27
C SER A 68 13.20 -28.60 19.47
N SER A 69 13.36 -27.34 19.87
CA SER A 69 12.34 -26.63 20.62
C SER A 69 11.18 -26.36 19.66
N PRO A 70 9.97 -26.89 19.90
CA PRO A 70 8.80 -26.40 19.21
C PRO A 70 8.62 -24.95 19.65
N ALA A 71 8.90 -24.01 18.74
CA ALA A 71 8.51 -22.63 18.92
C ALA A 71 7.00 -22.64 19.19
N ALA A 72 6.63 -22.20 20.39
CA ALA A 72 5.24 -22.02 20.77
C ALA A 72 4.57 -21.24 19.65
N SER A 73 3.64 -21.90 18.95
CA SER A 73 2.75 -21.24 18.02
C SER A 73 1.94 -20.28 18.87
N ALA A 74 2.39 -19.03 18.94
CA ALA A 74 1.63 -17.92 19.46
C ALA A 74 0.35 -17.90 18.63
N SER A 75 -0.71 -18.47 19.21
CA SER A 75 -2.04 -18.46 18.63
C SER A 75 -2.44 -17.00 18.58
N ARG A 76 -2.22 -16.38 17.42
CA ARG A 76 -2.62 -15.00 17.16
C ARG A 76 -4.13 -14.95 17.44
N PRO A 77 -4.60 -14.03 18.29
CA PRO A 77 -6.01 -13.97 18.62
C PRO A 77 -6.80 -13.81 17.32
N SER A 78 -7.68 -14.77 17.02
CA SER A 78 -8.67 -14.68 15.95
C SER A 78 -9.69 -13.61 16.32
N GLN A 79 -9.29 -12.34 16.27
CA GLN A 79 -10.17 -11.21 16.51
C GLN A 79 -11.00 -10.99 15.26
N GLY A 80 -12.13 -11.71 15.13
CA GLY A 80 -13.30 -11.35 14.31
C GLY A 80 -13.04 -10.61 13.00
N GLY A 81 -11.97 -10.97 12.28
CA GLY A 81 -11.57 -10.34 11.04
C GLY A 81 -12.45 -10.87 9.93
N ALA A 82 -12.80 -10.02 8.97
CA ALA A 82 -13.49 -10.48 7.78
C ALA A 82 -12.68 -11.60 7.11
N ASP A 83 -13.34 -12.73 6.82
CA ASP A 83 -12.73 -13.84 6.10
C ASP A 83 -12.44 -13.41 4.65
N ALA A 84 -11.20 -13.62 4.22
CA ALA A 84 -10.76 -13.44 2.85
C ALA A 84 -10.66 -14.80 2.16
N ALA A 85 -10.96 -14.88 0.85
CA ALA A 85 -10.99 -16.16 0.12
C ALA A 85 -9.66 -16.94 0.19
N ASP A 86 -8.54 -16.22 0.16
CA ASP A 86 -7.18 -16.76 0.21
C ASP A 86 -6.50 -16.55 1.59
N GLY A 87 -7.28 -16.16 2.61
CA GLY A 87 -6.76 -15.95 3.97
C GLY A 87 -5.66 -14.87 4.02
N THR A 88 -4.49 -15.20 4.56
CA THR A 88 -3.34 -14.28 4.65
C THR A 88 -2.23 -14.60 3.63
N ASP A 89 -2.48 -15.48 2.66
CA ASP A 89 -1.47 -15.90 1.68
C ASP A 89 -1.28 -14.85 0.57
N THR A 90 -0.44 -13.86 0.83
CA THR A 90 -0.07 -12.83 -0.16
C THR A 90 0.59 -13.40 -1.43
N GLY A 91 1.11 -14.64 -1.38
CA GLY A 91 1.69 -15.34 -2.54
C GLY A 91 0.63 -15.82 -3.54
N ALA A 92 -0.59 -16.14 -3.06
CA ALA A 92 -1.73 -16.50 -3.91
C ALA A 92 -2.08 -15.37 -4.89
N CYS A 93 -1.76 -14.13 -4.55
CA CYS A 93 -2.04 -12.93 -5.32
C CYS A 93 -1.09 -12.65 -6.50
N ALA A 94 -0.13 -13.53 -6.79
CA ALA A 94 0.85 -13.28 -7.85
C ALA A 94 0.19 -13.07 -9.23
N ASP A 95 -0.90 -13.76 -9.52
CA ASP A 95 -1.66 -13.60 -10.77
C ASP A 95 -2.61 -12.39 -10.75
N GLY A 96 -2.67 -11.65 -9.65
CA GLY A 96 -3.54 -10.49 -9.46
C GLY A 96 -5.01 -10.87 -9.32
N ARG A 97 -5.38 -12.11 -8.96
CA ARG A 97 -6.76 -12.57 -8.79
C ARG A 97 -6.93 -13.32 -7.46
N CYS A 98 -6.95 -12.57 -6.38
CA CYS A 98 -7.06 -13.12 -5.02
C CYS A 98 -7.89 -12.20 -4.13
N GLU A 99 -8.25 -12.69 -2.95
CA GLU A 99 -8.76 -11.89 -1.83
C GLU A 99 -8.02 -12.30 -0.55
N VAL A 100 -7.29 -11.35 0.05
CA VAL A 100 -6.43 -11.61 1.21
C VAL A 100 -6.65 -10.61 2.35
N VAL A 101 -6.42 -11.07 3.58
CA VAL A 101 -6.25 -10.24 4.77
C VAL A 101 -4.82 -9.73 4.81
N LEU A 102 -4.67 -8.42 4.93
CA LEU A 102 -3.40 -7.71 5.04
C LEU A 102 -3.25 -7.06 6.42
N SER A 103 -2.02 -7.06 6.91
CA SER A 103 -1.54 -6.40 8.12
C SER A 103 -0.31 -5.54 7.81
N ALA A 104 0.09 -4.70 8.77
CA ALA A 104 1.36 -3.97 8.67
C ALA A 104 2.54 -4.92 8.44
N GLY A 105 3.40 -4.57 7.48
CA GLY A 105 4.54 -5.37 7.05
C GLY A 105 4.26 -6.34 5.90
N ASP A 106 2.99 -6.58 5.55
CA ASP A 106 2.66 -7.47 4.44
C ASP A 106 3.04 -6.88 3.09
N VAL A 107 3.42 -7.76 2.16
CA VAL A 107 3.89 -7.38 0.84
C VAL A 107 3.25 -8.24 -0.23
N LEU A 108 2.48 -7.59 -1.10
CA LEU A 108 1.97 -8.17 -2.34
C LEU A 108 3.02 -8.03 -3.45
N ARG A 109 3.23 -9.11 -4.20
CA ARG A 109 4.13 -9.15 -5.37
C ARG A 109 3.37 -9.66 -6.60
N PRO A 110 2.55 -8.81 -7.23
CA PRO A 110 1.88 -9.16 -8.48
C PRO A 110 2.90 -9.44 -9.58
N ARG A 111 2.47 -10.13 -10.65
CA ARG A 111 3.29 -10.25 -11.87
C ARG A 111 3.69 -8.88 -12.40
N SER A 112 4.95 -8.76 -12.79
CA SER A 112 5.52 -7.52 -13.36
C SER A 112 4.79 -7.02 -14.61
N SER A 113 4.05 -7.89 -15.31
CA SER A 113 3.18 -7.53 -16.43
C SER A 113 2.07 -6.53 -16.06
N TYR A 114 1.71 -6.43 -14.78
CA TYR A 114 0.76 -5.42 -14.29
C TYR A 114 1.41 -4.05 -14.04
N GLY A 115 2.72 -3.92 -14.20
CA GLY A 115 3.47 -2.68 -13.96
C GLY A 115 3.67 -2.33 -12.48
N VAL A 116 3.29 -3.22 -11.55
CA VAL A 116 3.53 -3.10 -10.11
C VAL A 116 4.50 -4.20 -9.70
N GLU A 117 5.66 -3.82 -9.18
CA GLU A 117 6.68 -4.77 -8.69
C GLU A 117 6.39 -5.21 -7.26
N LYS A 118 5.97 -4.26 -6.42
CA LYS A 118 5.75 -4.48 -4.99
C LYS A 118 4.68 -3.53 -4.48
N PHE A 119 3.76 -4.03 -3.66
CA PHE A 119 2.88 -3.22 -2.84
C PHE A 119 3.05 -3.65 -1.37
N ALA A 120 3.46 -2.73 -0.51
CA ALA A 120 3.73 -2.96 0.91
C ALA A 120 2.72 -2.20 1.76
N VAL A 121 2.23 -2.86 2.80
CA VAL A 121 1.38 -2.24 3.83
C VAL A 121 2.29 -1.75 4.95
N GLU A 122 2.30 -0.44 5.17
CA GLU A 122 3.14 0.19 6.21
C GLU A 122 2.42 0.17 7.56
N SER A 123 1.13 0.54 7.58
CA SER A 123 0.29 0.49 8.78
C SER A 123 -1.18 0.25 8.43
N VAL A 124 -1.90 -0.35 9.37
CA VAL A 124 -3.36 -0.46 9.33
C VAL A 124 -3.94 0.00 10.66
N GLU A 125 -4.49 1.20 10.64
CA GLU A 125 -5.23 1.81 11.74
C GLU A 125 -6.73 1.64 11.50
N ASP A 126 -7.55 1.99 12.49
CA ASP A 126 -8.99 1.92 12.32
C ASP A 126 -9.43 2.81 11.15
N HIS A 127 -10.01 2.18 10.12
CA HIS A 127 -10.42 2.82 8.88
C HIS A 127 -9.32 3.55 8.09
N VAL A 128 -8.04 3.29 8.33
CA VAL A 128 -6.95 3.91 7.56
C VAL A 128 -5.86 2.89 7.27
N ILE A 129 -5.49 2.78 5.99
CA ILE A 129 -4.31 2.00 5.57
C ILE A 129 -3.25 2.92 4.97
N ALA A 130 -2.02 2.81 5.46
CA ALA A 130 -0.85 3.43 4.85
C ALA A 130 -0.08 2.40 4.04
N TRP A 131 0.38 2.79 2.86
CA TRP A 131 0.99 1.87 1.90
C TRP A 131 2.09 2.53 1.08
N THR A 132 2.94 1.67 0.52
CA THR A 132 3.98 2.01 -0.45
C THR A 132 3.89 1.05 -1.64
N ALA A 133 4.01 1.58 -2.86
CA ALA A 133 4.03 0.80 -4.09
C ALA A 133 5.28 1.13 -4.92
N HIS A 134 5.92 0.11 -5.48
CA HIS A 134 7.02 0.22 -6.43
C HIS A 134 6.55 -0.25 -7.80
N PHE A 135 6.84 0.54 -8.83
CA PHE A 135 6.38 0.31 -10.19
C PHE A 135 7.54 -0.09 -11.10
N ALA A 136 7.27 -1.05 -11.99
CA ALA A 136 8.23 -1.49 -12.99
C ALA A 136 8.13 -0.63 -14.26
N GLY A 137 9.24 -0.38 -14.95
CA GLY A 137 9.23 0.18 -16.31
C GLY A 137 8.98 1.69 -16.42
N GLY A 138 9.13 2.45 -15.32
CA GLY A 138 9.20 3.93 -15.34
C GLY A 138 7.87 4.67 -15.58
N SER A 139 6.81 3.98 -16.02
CA SER A 139 5.47 4.55 -16.14
C SER A 139 4.65 4.25 -14.88
N VAL A 140 4.12 5.30 -14.27
CA VAL A 140 3.28 5.22 -13.07
C VAL A 140 1.94 5.87 -13.37
N SER A 141 0.88 5.07 -13.39
CA SER A 141 -0.50 5.56 -13.29
C SER A 141 -1.09 5.07 -11.97
N MET A 142 -1.60 6.02 -11.19
CA MET A 142 -2.23 5.71 -9.93
C MET A 142 -3.44 6.61 -9.70
N SER A 143 -4.54 6.01 -9.27
CA SER A 143 -5.70 6.75 -8.76
C SER A 143 -6.35 5.98 -7.62
N SER A 144 -7.01 6.73 -6.74
CA SER A 144 -7.79 6.16 -5.65
C SER A 144 -9.24 6.63 -5.73
N SER A 145 -10.17 5.79 -5.26
CA SER A 145 -11.58 6.15 -5.16
C SER A 145 -12.21 5.57 -3.88
N GLY A 146 -13.35 6.12 -3.50
CA GLY A 146 -14.11 5.65 -2.33
C GLY A 146 -13.60 6.13 -0.97
N ALA A 147 -12.45 6.81 -0.91
CA ALA A 147 -11.77 7.17 0.33
C ALA A 147 -11.82 8.67 0.64
N GLN A 148 -12.42 9.01 1.79
CA GLN A 148 -12.18 10.29 2.46
C GLN A 148 -10.77 10.22 3.07
N GLU A 149 -9.99 11.29 2.97
CA GLU A 149 -8.58 11.30 3.42
C GLU A 149 -7.63 10.42 2.60
N SER A 150 -7.88 10.36 1.29
CA SER A 150 -6.90 9.80 0.36
C SER A 150 -5.74 10.77 0.16
N SER A 151 -4.51 10.28 0.34
CA SER A 151 -3.33 10.98 -0.13
C SER A 151 -2.42 10.01 -0.87
N SER A 152 -1.76 10.49 -1.91
CA SER A 152 -0.75 9.74 -2.64
C SER A 152 0.32 10.70 -3.14
N SER A 153 1.59 10.32 -3.00
CA SER A 153 2.74 11.01 -3.56
C SER A 153 3.59 10.00 -4.30
N CYS A 154 4.15 10.40 -5.45
CA CYS A 154 4.96 9.52 -6.29
C CYS A 154 6.27 10.20 -6.66
N THR A 155 7.38 9.51 -6.40
CA THR A 155 8.74 9.98 -6.69
C THR A 155 9.56 8.80 -7.20
N ASN A 156 10.25 8.97 -8.33
CA ASN A 156 11.18 7.97 -8.89
C ASN A 156 10.61 6.55 -9.02
N GLY A 157 9.36 6.40 -9.47
CA GLY A 157 8.73 5.08 -9.65
C GLY A 157 8.26 4.41 -8.35
N GLN A 158 8.31 5.12 -7.22
CA GLN A 158 7.75 4.71 -5.95
C GLN A 158 6.61 5.65 -5.58
N CYS A 159 5.45 5.10 -5.26
CA CYS A 159 4.35 5.87 -4.67
C CYS A 159 4.15 5.46 -3.22
N SER A 160 3.73 6.40 -2.38
CA SER A 160 3.23 6.13 -1.05
C SER A 160 1.96 6.91 -0.81
N GLY A 161 1.14 6.43 0.12
CA GLY A 161 -0.11 7.08 0.38
C GLY A 161 -0.86 6.53 1.58
N ARG A 162 -2.00 7.16 1.84
CA ARG A 162 -2.98 6.73 2.83
C ARG A 162 -4.33 6.62 2.15
N LEU A 163 -5.08 5.59 2.54
CA LEU A 163 -6.45 5.39 2.11
C LEU A 163 -7.33 5.31 3.36
N GLY A 164 -8.14 6.32 3.59
CA GLY A 164 -9.10 6.37 4.70
C GLY A 164 -10.47 5.77 4.32
N ARG A 165 -11.25 5.40 5.34
CA ARG A 165 -12.55 4.70 5.38
C ARG A 165 -12.47 3.18 5.55
N SER A 166 -13.64 2.58 5.78
CA SER A 166 -13.82 1.14 5.83
C SER A 166 -13.68 0.44 4.47
N LYS A 167 -13.76 1.17 3.34
CA LYS A 167 -13.62 0.64 1.97
C LYS A 167 -12.99 1.65 1.03
N GLY A 168 -12.29 1.17 0.00
CA GLY A 168 -11.75 2.02 -1.08
C GLY A 168 -11.08 1.21 -2.18
N THR A 169 -10.74 1.87 -3.28
CA THR A 169 -10.12 1.21 -4.44
C THR A 169 -8.88 1.97 -4.87
N LEU A 170 -7.79 1.26 -5.13
CA LEU A 170 -6.58 1.75 -5.76
C LEU A 170 -6.47 1.15 -7.16
N HIS A 171 -6.37 1.99 -8.18
CA HIS A 171 -5.96 1.59 -9.52
C HIS A 171 -4.49 1.95 -9.70
N MET A 172 -3.67 0.96 -10.06
CA MET A 172 -2.23 1.08 -10.20
C MET A 172 -1.79 0.37 -11.48
N ASN A 173 -1.46 1.12 -12.53
CA ASN A 173 -1.14 0.55 -13.84
C ASN A 173 -2.18 -0.49 -14.28
N GLY A 174 -1.78 -1.76 -14.47
CA GLY A 174 -2.64 -2.86 -14.89
C GLY A 174 -3.32 -3.61 -13.74
N LEU A 175 -3.31 -3.08 -12.52
CA LEU A 175 -3.82 -3.74 -11.31
C LEU A 175 -4.84 -2.86 -10.59
N THR A 176 -5.87 -3.50 -10.03
CA THR A 176 -6.86 -2.90 -9.13
C THR A 176 -6.81 -3.61 -7.78
N LEU A 177 -6.63 -2.85 -6.70
CA LEU A 177 -6.76 -3.30 -5.31
C LEU A 177 -8.03 -2.69 -4.72
N GLU A 178 -9.00 -3.52 -4.37
CA GLU A 178 -10.21 -3.11 -3.68
C GLU A 178 -10.15 -3.53 -2.21
N PHE A 179 -10.16 -2.56 -1.31
CA PHE A 179 -10.28 -2.79 0.12
C PHE A 179 -11.77 -2.92 0.48
N THR A 180 -12.18 -4.13 0.84
CA THR A 180 -13.59 -4.45 1.18
C THR A 180 -13.89 -4.21 2.66
N SER A 181 -12.86 -4.21 3.51
CA SER A 181 -12.91 -3.79 4.92
C SER A 181 -11.54 -3.27 5.39
N ILE A 182 -11.52 -2.20 6.17
CA ILE A 182 -10.33 -1.70 6.88
C ILE A 182 -10.73 -1.50 8.36
N GLY A 183 -10.14 -2.29 9.25
CA GLY A 183 -10.34 -2.23 10.69
C GLY A 183 -9.02 -2.10 11.44
N ALA A 184 -9.08 -2.02 12.77
CA ALA A 184 -7.89 -1.88 13.60
C ALA A 184 -6.91 -3.07 13.40
N GLY A 185 -5.77 -2.81 12.76
CA GLY A 185 -4.68 -3.78 12.57
C GLY A 185 -4.82 -4.73 11.38
N SER A 186 -5.94 -4.71 10.65
CA SER A 186 -6.12 -5.56 9.46
C SER A 186 -7.06 -4.97 8.42
N ALA A 187 -6.81 -5.30 7.15
CA ALA A 187 -7.64 -4.92 6.02
C ALA A 187 -7.86 -6.12 5.10
N VAL A 188 -9.03 -6.24 4.47
CA VAL A 188 -9.27 -7.24 3.42
C VAL A 188 -9.15 -6.56 2.07
N ALA A 189 -8.28 -7.10 1.22
CA ALA A 189 -7.97 -6.58 -0.10
C ALA A 189 -8.24 -7.64 -1.17
N LYS A 190 -9.02 -7.26 -2.18
CA LYS A 190 -9.25 -8.03 -3.39
C LYS A 190 -8.40 -7.47 -4.52
N LEU A 191 -7.62 -8.33 -5.17
CA LEU A 191 -6.81 -7.98 -6.32
C LEU A 191 -7.51 -8.45 -7.60
N SER A 192 -7.49 -7.59 -8.61
CA SER A 192 -7.96 -7.91 -9.96
C SER A 192 -7.13 -7.19 -11.02
N PRO A 193 -6.96 -7.76 -12.23
CA PRO A 193 -6.41 -7.01 -13.36
C PRO A 193 -7.29 -5.79 -13.67
N ALA A 194 -6.67 -4.66 -13.99
CA ALA A 194 -7.38 -3.50 -14.52
C ALA A 194 -7.99 -3.84 -15.90
N PRO A 195 -9.15 -3.25 -16.23
CA PRO A 195 -9.83 -3.46 -17.52
C PRO A 195 -9.06 -2.88 -18.71
#